data_AF-A0A0G0T1J8-F1
#
_entry.id   AF-A0A0G0T1J8-F1
#
_cell.length_a   1.000
_cell.length_b   1.000
_cell.length_c   1.000
_cell.angle_alpha   90.00
_cell.angle_beta   90.00
_cell.angle_gamma   90.00
#
_symmetry.space_group_name_H-M   'P 1'
#
loop_
_entity.id
_entity.type
_entity.pdbx_description
1 polymer ?
#
loop_
_entity_poly.entity_id
_entity_poly.type
_entity_poly.pdbx_seq_one_letter_code
_entity_poly.pdbx_strand_id
1 'polypeptide(L)'
;MKRAFSRLASVEERKNKRGALIFIVLTIAALLLLFFKGIPLLGNFAGVVSEIGKSNKPIVSSDTTPPAPPKFDTLPDFTNQNKIDLKGNSEPGATVKLTFNGSEQESLTDKDGQFTFSKTLLNGENNFSAIAVDPAGNVSQKTQDYKIVFDNKPPTLTVDSPANGAQFLGSKERQITIEGTSEPNTQITVNDRIVAGDDNGKFQYTITLNDGENKFTVKSIDQAGNTTETALTLNFSS
;
A
#
# COMPACT_ATOMS: atom_id res chain seq x y z
N MET A 1 52.32 54.41 -88.63
CA MET A 1 52.39 53.50 -87.48
C MET A 1 50.97 53.28 -86.94
N LYS A 2 50.30 52.17 -87.28
CA LYS A 2 48.95 51.84 -86.77
C LYS A 2 48.98 50.40 -86.26
N ARG A 3 48.68 50.24 -84.97
CA ARG A 3 48.83 48.99 -84.19
C ARG A 3 47.82 47.94 -84.65
N ALA A 4 48.27 46.70 -84.85
CA ALA A 4 47.43 45.55 -85.15
C ALA A 4 46.64 45.15 -83.89
N PHE A 5 45.31 45.25 -83.93
CA PHE A 5 44.44 44.77 -82.86
C PHE A 5 44.36 43.24 -82.92
N SER A 6 44.80 42.55 -81.86
CA SER A 6 44.80 41.10 -81.74
C SER A 6 43.38 40.54 -81.64
N ARG A 7 43.02 39.57 -82.48
CA ARG A 7 41.72 38.86 -82.47
C ARG A 7 41.39 38.19 -81.13
N LEU A 8 42.38 37.89 -80.30
CA LEU A 8 42.19 37.32 -78.96
C LEU A 8 41.56 38.34 -77.99
N ALA A 9 41.98 39.61 -78.06
CA ALA A 9 41.49 40.65 -77.15
C ALA A 9 39.99 40.95 -77.35
N SER A 10 39.50 40.91 -78.60
CA SER A 10 38.09 41.16 -78.89
C SER A 10 37.17 39.99 -78.53
N VAL A 11 37.70 38.76 -78.51
CA VAL A 11 36.97 37.57 -78.02
C VAL A 11 36.88 37.60 -76.49
N GLU A 12 37.96 37.96 -75.81
CA GLU A 12 38.03 38.05 -74.36
C GLU A 12 37.17 39.19 -73.81
N GLU A 13 37.15 40.34 -74.48
CA GLU A 13 36.24 41.45 -74.15
C GLU A 13 34.77 41.06 -74.26
N ARG A 14 34.38 40.30 -75.30
CA ARG A 14 33.00 39.80 -75.44
C ARG A 14 32.64 38.78 -74.37
N LYS A 15 33.58 37.91 -73.99
CA LYS A 15 33.39 36.93 -72.91
C LYS A 15 33.22 37.63 -71.56
N ASN A 16 34.04 38.65 -71.28
CA ASN A 16 33.98 39.44 -70.06
C ASN A 16 32.70 40.29 -69.99
N LYS A 17 32.27 40.91 -71.10
CA LYS A 17 30.99 41.64 -71.18
C LYS A 17 29.79 40.72 -70.95
N ARG A 18 29.79 39.50 -71.50
CA ARG A 18 28.75 38.50 -71.24
C ARG A 18 28.76 38.03 -69.78
N GLY A 19 29.94 37.77 -69.22
CA GLY A 19 30.09 37.41 -67.80
C GLY A 19 29.57 38.51 -66.86
N ALA A 20 29.93 39.77 -67.13
CA ALA A 20 29.46 40.92 -66.37
C ALA A 20 27.93 41.08 -66.45
N LEU A 21 27.34 40.93 -67.64
CA LEU A 21 25.88 40.96 -67.82
C LEU A 21 25.18 39.86 -67.01
N ILE A 22 25.70 38.62 -67.04
CA ILE A 22 25.14 37.51 -66.26
C ILE A 22 25.21 37.80 -64.77
N PHE A 23 26.35 38.31 -64.27
CA PHE A 23 26.50 38.68 -62.87
C PHE A 23 25.49 39.75 -62.44
N ILE A 24 25.33 40.82 -63.24
CA ILE A 24 24.36 41.88 -62.95
C ILE A 24 22.93 41.31 -62.89
N VAL A 25 22.55 40.46 -63.85
CA VAL A 25 21.22 39.83 -63.86
C VAL A 25 21.01 38.95 -62.64
N LEU A 26 22.01 38.16 -62.24
CA LEU A 26 21.94 37.32 -61.03
C LEU A 26 21.84 38.16 -59.76
N THR A 27 22.59 39.25 -59.65
CA THR A 27 22.51 40.16 -58.51
C THR A 27 21.13 40.81 -58.41
N ILE A 28 20.56 41.27 -59.53
CA ILE A 28 19.21 41.82 -59.56
C ILE A 28 18.19 40.74 -59.18
N ALA A 29 18.30 39.52 -59.71
CA ALA A 29 17.41 38.41 -59.37
C ALA A 29 17.48 38.04 -57.87
N ALA A 30 18.67 38.03 -57.28
CA ALA A 30 18.87 37.79 -55.85
C ALA A 30 18.25 38.90 -54.99
N LEU A 31 18.42 40.17 -55.38
CA LEU A 31 17.79 41.30 -54.69
C LEU A 31 16.26 41.24 -54.78
N LEU A 32 15.72 40.88 -55.96
CA LEU A 32 14.29 40.68 -56.13
C LEU A 32 13.77 39.53 -55.26
N LEU A 33 14.49 38.40 -55.16
CA LEU A 33 14.12 37.31 -54.26
C LEU A 33 14.15 37.74 -52.79
N LEU A 34 15.19 38.47 -52.36
CA LEU A 34 15.25 39.00 -51.00
C LEU A 34 14.09 39.97 -50.72
N PHE A 35 13.74 40.83 -51.66
CA PHE A 35 12.67 41.79 -51.49
C PHE A 35 11.28 41.14 -51.52
N PHE A 36 11.00 40.32 -52.52
CA PHE A 36 9.68 39.71 -52.73
C PHE A 36 9.41 38.47 -51.87
N LYS A 37 10.44 37.74 -51.44
CA LYS A 37 10.29 36.54 -50.61
C LYS A 37 10.91 36.69 -49.23
N GLY A 38 12.06 37.36 -49.11
CA GLY A 38 12.75 37.55 -47.83
C GLY A 38 12.00 38.47 -46.86
N ILE A 39 11.55 39.65 -47.30
CA ILE A 39 10.81 40.59 -46.44
C ILE A 39 9.51 39.98 -45.90
N PRO A 40 8.65 39.31 -46.71
CA PRO A 40 7.48 38.61 -46.18
C PRO A 40 7.81 37.50 -45.18
N LEU A 41 8.90 36.75 -45.40
CA LEU A 41 9.36 35.71 -44.47
C LEU A 41 9.74 36.29 -43.10
N LEU A 42 10.44 37.42 -43.09
CA LEU A 42 10.80 38.15 -41.86
C LEU A 42 9.55 38.65 -41.11
N GLY A 43 8.55 39.15 -41.84
CA GLY A 43 7.26 39.55 -41.26
C GLY A 43 6.53 38.38 -40.60
N ASN A 44 6.49 37.22 -41.25
CA ASN A 44 5.89 36.01 -40.69
C ASN A 44 6.65 35.53 -39.43
N PHE A 45 7.98 35.59 -39.43
CA PHE A 45 8.79 35.22 -38.26
C PHE A 45 8.61 36.21 -37.09
N ALA A 46 8.51 37.51 -37.38
CA ALA A 46 8.20 38.51 -36.37
C ALA A 46 6.82 38.30 -35.72
N GLY A 47 5.84 37.80 -36.49
CA GLY A 47 4.55 37.36 -35.96
C GLY A 47 4.68 36.25 -34.92
N VAL A 48 5.44 35.20 -35.24
CA VAL A 48 5.70 34.06 -34.33
C VAL A 48 6.43 34.50 -33.06
N VAL A 49 7.46 35.34 -33.18
CA VAL A 49 8.20 35.86 -32.01
C VAL A 49 7.32 36.78 -31.14
N SER A 50 6.43 37.56 -31.76
CA SER A 50 5.44 38.40 -31.06
C SER A 50 4.39 37.56 -30.32
N GLU A 51 4.01 36.40 -30.84
CA GLU A 51 3.12 35.45 -30.16
C GLU A 51 3.80 34.76 -28.96
N ILE A 52 5.08 34.39 -29.08
CA ILE A 52 5.86 33.82 -27.97
C ILE A 52 5.99 34.81 -26.81
N GLY A 53 6.20 36.11 -27.10
CA GLY A 53 6.27 37.15 -26.07
C GLY A 53 4.94 37.47 -25.38
N LYS A 54 3.80 37.06 -25.96
CA LYS A 54 2.45 37.29 -25.43
C LYS A 54 1.88 36.10 -24.67
N SER A 55 2.50 34.91 -24.74
CA SER A 55 2.08 33.75 -23.95
C SER A 55 2.56 33.89 -22.50
N ASN A 56 1.90 34.74 -21.72
CA ASN A 56 2.09 34.82 -20.27
C ASN A 56 1.17 33.85 -19.52
N LYS A 57 0.76 32.75 -20.18
CA LYS A 57 0.07 31.67 -19.47
C LYS A 57 1.11 31.02 -18.57
N PRO A 58 0.95 31.04 -17.23
CA PRO A 58 1.82 30.24 -16.39
C PRO A 58 1.78 28.81 -16.92
N ILE A 59 2.96 28.19 -17.03
CA ILE A 59 3.02 26.74 -17.19
C ILE A 59 2.40 26.20 -15.90
N VAL A 60 1.12 25.85 -15.94
CA VAL A 60 0.51 25.10 -14.85
C VAL A 60 1.21 23.76 -14.90
N SER A 61 2.15 23.51 -13.98
CA SER A 61 2.61 22.16 -13.72
C SER A 61 1.43 21.42 -13.07
N SER A 62 0.47 21.01 -13.89
CA SER A 62 -0.57 20.10 -13.45
C SER A 62 0.14 18.79 -13.22
N ASP A 63 0.40 18.47 -11.96
CA ASP A 63 0.82 17.13 -11.61
C ASP A 63 -0.29 16.17 -12.03
N THR A 64 0.06 15.19 -12.85
CA THR A 64 -0.86 14.16 -13.35
C THR A 64 -0.49 12.78 -12.83
N THR A 65 0.46 12.68 -11.90
CA THR A 65 0.99 11.41 -11.41
C THR A 65 0.22 10.99 -10.18
N PRO A 66 -0.52 9.86 -10.22
CA PRO A 66 -1.15 9.35 -9.01
C PRO A 66 -0.13 9.00 -7.92
N PRO A 67 -0.48 9.23 -6.65
CA PRO A 67 0.31 8.72 -5.53
C PRO A 67 0.25 7.19 -5.49
N ALA A 68 1.19 6.58 -4.75
CA ALA A 68 1.11 5.16 -4.43
C ALA A 68 -0.12 4.85 -3.54
N PRO A 69 -0.67 3.63 -3.58
CA PRO A 69 -1.73 3.22 -2.66
C PRO A 69 -1.31 3.39 -1.19
N PRO A 70 -2.23 3.76 -0.28
CA PRO A 70 -1.96 3.76 1.16
C PRO A 70 -1.42 2.42 1.64
N LYS A 71 -0.47 2.44 2.56
CA LYS A 71 0.07 1.24 3.21
C LYS A 71 -0.31 1.25 4.67
N PHE A 72 -1.04 0.23 5.12
CA PHE A 72 -1.35 0.05 6.54
C PHE A 72 -0.19 -0.63 7.26
N ASP A 73 -0.06 -0.33 8.55
CA ASP A 73 0.80 -1.07 9.47
C ASP A 73 0.33 -2.52 9.60
N THR A 74 1.13 -3.36 10.27
CA THR A 74 0.71 -4.74 10.56
C THR A 74 -0.55 -4.75 11.43
N LEU A 75 -1.55 -5.49 10.98
CA LEU A 75 -2.84 -5.63 11.65
C LEU A 75 -3.01 -7.07 12.14
N PRO A 76 -3.78 -7.28 13.23
CA PRO A 76 -4.13 -8.61 13.67
C PRO A 76 -5.20 -9.22 12.75
N ASP A 77 -5.12 -10.52 12.51
CA ASP A 77 -6.20 -11.26 11.83
C ASP A 77 -7.44 -11.39 12.72
N PHE A 78 -7.23 -11.57 14.03
CA PHE A 78 -8.26 -11.74 15.05
C PHE A 78 -8.00 -10.82 16.24
N THR A 79 -9.06 -10.31 16.87
CA THR A 79 -8.95 -9.47 18.07
C THR A 79 -10.18 -9.61 18.95
N ASN A 80 -9.99 -9.50 20.26
CA ASN A 80 -11.07 -9.36 21.23
C ASN A 80 -11.37 -7.91 21.62
N GLN A 81 -10.68 -6.96 20.99
CA GLN A 81 -10.91 -5.54 21.19
C GLN A 81 -11.84 -5.02 20.09
N ASN A 82 -12.98 -4.44 20.50
CA ASN A 82 -13.96 -3.89 19.57
C ASN A 82 -13.57 -2.52 18.99
N LYS A 83 -12.39 -1.98 19.34
CA LYS A 83 -11.84 -0.75 18.80
C LYS A 83 -10.45 -1.01 18.26
N ILE A 84 -10.16 -0.45 17.10
CA ILE A 84 -8.85 -0.53 16.48
C ILE A 84 -8.48 0.79 15.82
N ASP A 85 -7.19 1.14 15.87
CA ASP A 85 -6.62 2.20 15.07
C ASP A 85 -5.97 1.60 13.82
N LEU A 86 -6.54 1.91 12.65
CA LEU A 86 -5.94 1.57 11.37
C LEU A 86 -4.92 2.66 11.02
N LYS A 87 -3.66 2.36 11.30
CA LYS A 87 -2.51 3.26 11.08
C LYS A 87 -1.77 2.87 9.82
N GLY A 88 -1.05 3.83 9.25
CA GLY A 88 -0.28 3.59 8.05
C GLY A 88 0.33 4.86 7.48
N ASN A 89 0.88 4.73 6.28
CA ASN A 89 1.54 5.79 5.55
C ASN A 89 1.01 5.93 4.10
N SER A 90 1.03 7.15 3.61
CA SER A 90 0.76 7.53 2.22
C SER A 90 1.68 8.71 1.84
N GLU A 91 1.50 9.28 0.65
CA GLU A 91 2.17 10.52 0.28
C GLU A 91 1.82 11.67 1.25
N PRO A 92 2.80 12.43 1.78
CA PRO A 92 2.55 13.57 2.67
C PRO A 92 1.61 14.62 2.07
N GLY A 93 0.62 15.04 2.86
CA GLY A 93 -0.41 15.98 2.42
C GLY A 93 -1.50 15.38 1.51
N ALA A 94 -1.43 14.09 1.17
CA ALA A 94 -2.51 13.39 0.49
C ALA A 94 -3.68 13.10 1.43
N THR A 95 -4.89 13.06 0.88
CA THR A 95 -6.11 12.60 1.56
C THR A 95 -6.28 11.10 1.34
N VAL A 96 -6.25 10.32 2.42
CA VAL A 96 -6.58 8.89 2.37
C VAL A 96 -8.08 8.73 2.53
N LYS A 97 -8.72 8.01 1.62
CA LYS A 97 -10.13 7.60 1.72
C LYS A 97 -10.20 6.13 2.06
N LEU A 98 -10.76 5.82 3.23
CA LEU A 98 -10.97 4.49 3.74
C LEU A 98 -12.43 4.07 3.50
N THR A 99 -12.64 2.96 2.80
CA THR A 99 -13.92 2.26 2.76
C THR A 99 -13.89 1.13 3.79
N PHE A 100 -14.70 1.22 4.84
CA PHE A 100 -14.76 0.27 5.95
C PHE A 100 -16.19 -0.26 6.10
N ASN A 101 -16.41 -1.56 5.91
CA ASN A 101 -17.74 -2.19 5.89
C ASN A 101 -18.76 -1.43 5.02
N GLY A 102 -18.31 -0.95 3.85
CA GLY A 102 -19.12 -0.16 2.91
C GLY A 102 -19.32 1.31 3.27
N SER A 103 -18.86 1.77 4.44
CA SER A 103 -18.89 3.18 4.83
C SER A 103 -17.57 3.88 4.53
N GLU A 104 -17.62 5.09 3.99
CA GLU A 104 -16.42 5.86 3.65
C GLU A 104 -16.03 6.85 4.76
N GLN A 105 -14.73 7.04 4.96
CA GLN A 105 -14.17 8.09 5.82
C GLN A 105 -12.87 8.59 5.19
N GLU A 106 -12.55 9.86 5.42
CA GLU A 106 -11.32 10.48 4.92
C GLU A 106 -10.40 10.89 6.08
N SER A 107 -9.10 10.90 5.83
CA SER A 107 -8.08 11.40 6.75
C SER A 107 -6.93 12.03 5.96
N LEU A 108 -6.50 13.22 6.36
CA LEU A 108 -5.35 13.89 5.76
C LEU A 108 -4.07 13.33 6.37
N THR A 109 -3.11 12.99 5.52
CA THR A 109 -1.78 12.56 5.98
C THR A 109 -0.98 13.74 6.54
N ASP A 110 -0.19 13.47 7.57
CA ASP A 110 0.69 14.48 8.15
C ASP A 110 1.92 14.77 7.25
N LYS A 111 2.81 15.65 7.73
CA LYS A 111 4.06 16.01 7.03
C LYS A 111 5.01 14.84 6.78
N ASP A 112 4.87 13.76 7.55
CA ASP A 112 5.66 12.53 7.43
C ASP A 112 4.89 11.45 6.64
N GLY A 113 3.69 11.77 6.15
CA GLY A 113 2.84 10.86 5.38
C GLY A 113 1.99 9.92 6.22
N GLN A 114 1.94 10.09 7.56
CA GLN A 114 1.20 9.19 8.43
C GLN A 114 -0.29 9.53 8.48
N PHE A 115 -1.12 8.49 8.60
CA PHE A 115 -2.55 8.63 8.84
C PHE A 115 -3.03 7.67 9.93
N THR A 116 -4.19 7.94 10.49
CA THR A 116 -4.86 7.05 11.44
C THR A 116 -6.38 7.13 11.27
N PHE A 117 -7.04 5.97 11.31
CA PHE A 117 -8.50 5.86 11.42
C PHE A 117 -8.87 5.03 12.63
N SER A 118 -9.54 5.63 13.61
CA SER A 118 -10.13 4.88 14.73
C SER A 118 -11.48 4.29 14.32
N LYS A 119 -11.62 2.96 14.39
CA LYS A 119 -12.82 2.23 14.00
C LYS A 119 -13.33 1.36 15.15
N THR A 120 -14.65 1.28 15.24
CA THR A 120 -15.34 0.28 16.08
C THR A 120 -15.68 -0.92 15.19
N LEU A 121 -15.22 -2.10 15.59
CA LEU A 121 -15.43 -3.35 14.87
C LEU A 121 -16.83 -3.91 15.17
N LEU A 122 -17.46 -4.47 14.14
CA LEU A 122 -18.66 -5.30 14.27
C LEU A 122 -18.25 -6.73 14.61
N ASN A 123 -19.06 -7.44 15.38
CA ASN A 123 -18.74 -8.84 15.71
C ASN A 123 -18.64 -9.69 14.43
N GLY A 124 -17.60 -10.50 14.32
CA GLY A 124 -17.24 -11.23 13.11
C GLY A 124 -16.32 -10.45 12.18
N GLU A 125 -16.45 -10.68 10.88
CA GLU A 125 -15.55 -10.12 9.87
C GLU A 125 -15.79 -8.62 9.63
N ASN A 126 -14.70 -7.85 9.62
CA ASN A 126 -14.67 -6.45 9.23
C ASN A 126 -13.72 -6.28 8.06
N ASN A 127 -14.24 -5.79 6.93
CA ASN A 127 -13.50 -5.67 5.69
C ASN A 127 -13.26 -4.20 5.36
N PHE A 128 -12.07 -3.87 4.88
CA PHE A 128 -11.77 -2.50 4.47
C PHE A 128 -10.68 -2.42 3.42
N SER A 129 -10.63 -1.26 2.78
CA SER A 129 -9.64 -0.90 1.77
C SER A 129 -9.51 0.62 1.67
N ALA A 130 -8.47 1.12 1.02
CA ALA A 130 -8.28 2.55 0.88
C ALA A 130 -7.76 2.96 -0.50
N ILE A 131 -7.90 4.25 -0.80
CA ILE A 131 -7.21 4.99 -1.87
C ILE A 131 -6.62 6.27 -1.30
N ALA A 132 -5.64 6.84 -1.98
CA ALA A 132 -5.10 8.17 -1.68
C ALA A 132 -5.43 9.15 -2.81
N VAL A 133 -5.66 10.40 -2.45
CA VAL A 133 -5.83 11.52 -3.38
C VAL A 133 -4.78 12.57 -3.03
N ASP A 134 -3.88 12.88 -3.96
CA ASP A 134 -2.85 13.89 -3.75
C ASP A 134 -3.43 15.33 -3.75
N PRO A 135 -2.64 16.37 -3.41
CA PRO A 135 -3.10 17.76 -3.46
C PRO A 135 -3.48 18.28 -4.85
N ALA A 136 -3.01 17.63 -5.93
CA ALA A 136 -3.37 17.95 -7.30
C ALA A 136 -4.68 17.27 -7.78
N GLY A 137 -5.21 16.34 -6.98
CA GLY A 137 -6.42 15.59 -7.25
C GLY A 137 -6.21 14.24 -7.95
N ASN A 138 -4.97 13.77 -8.12
CA ASN A 138 -4.73 12.45 -8.71
C ASN A 138 -5.02 11.34 -7.69
N VAL A 139 -5.60 10.24 -8.15
CA VAL A 139 -6.11 9.16 -7.29
C VAL A 139 -5.27 7.89 -7.46
N SER A 140 -4.79 7.33 -6.35
CA SER A 140 -4.02 6.07 -6.34
C SER A 140 -4.84 4.87 -6.82
N GLN A 141 -4.16 3.76 -7.08
CA GLN A 141 -4.83 2.46 -7.09
C GLN A 141 -5.41 2.13 -5.70
N LYS A 142 -6.42 1.25 -5.66
CA LYS A 142 -6.98 0.70 -4.42
C LYS A 142 -5.95 -0.20 -3.73
N THR A 143 -5.91 -0.19 -2.40
CA THR A 143 -5.17 -1.19 -1.64
C THR A 143 -5.70 -2.60 -1.89
N GLN A 144 -4.97 -3.62 -1.44
CA GLN A 144 -5.57 -4.92 -1.18
C GLN A 144 -6.75 -4.79 -0.20
N ASP A 145 -7.67 -5.76 -0.25
CA ASP A 145 -8.72 -5.86 0.75
C ASP A 145 -8.12 -6.46 2.04
N TYR A 146 -8.37 -5.77 3.16
CA TYR A 146 -7.97 -6.21 4.49
C TYR A 146 -9.18 -6.76 5.23
N LYS A 147 -8.92 -7.73 6.11
CA LYS A 147 -9.93 -8.34 6.96
C LYS A 147 -9.42 -8.42 8.40
N ILE A 148 -10.28 -8.06 9.35
CA ILE A 148 -10.07 -8.24 10.79
C ILE A 148 -11.31 -8.93 11.36
N VAL A 149 -11.12 -10.03 12.07
CA VAL A 149 -12.21 -10.73 12.77
C VAL A 149 -12.25 -10.25 14.22
N PHE A 150 -13.34 -9.60 14.61
CA PHE A 150 -13.58 -9.26 16.00
C PHE A 150 -14.42 -10.36 16.65
N ASP A 151 -13.88 -10.96 17.71
CA ASP A 151 -14.59 -11.94 18.52
C ASP A 151 -14.36 -11.65 20.01
N ASN A 152 -15.44 -11.46 20.76
CA ASN A 152 -15.39 -11.22 22.20
C ASN A 152 -16.00 -12.37 23.02
N LYS A 153 -16.25 -13.52 22.41
CA LYS A 153 -16.83 -14.68 23.09
C LYS A 153 -15.71 -15.58 23.57
N PRO A 154 -15.62 -15.86 24.88
CA PRO A 154 -14.69 -16.86 25.38
C PRO A 154 -14.99 -18.24 24.79
N PRO A 155 -13.94 -19.05 24.53
CA PRO A 155 -14.11 -20.40 24.01
C PRO A 155 -14.81 -21.30 25.03
N THR A 156 -15.50 -22.33 24.56
CA THR A 156 -16.04 -23.36 25.45
C THR A 156 -14.93 -24.25 26.01
N LEU A 157 -15.08 -24.71 27.25
CA LEU A 157 -14.14 -25.60 27.93
C LEU A 157 -14.88 -26.48 28.94
N THR A 158 -14.62 -27.79 28.88
CA THR A 158 -15.04 -28.77 29.89
C THR A 158 -13.85 -29.64 30.32
N VAL A 159 -13.87 -30.05 31.59
CA VAL A 159 -13.00 -31.11 32.11
C VAL A 159 -13.92 -32.29 32.41
N ASP A 160 -13.80 -33.33 31.61
CA ASP A 160 -14.74 -34.46 31.59
C ASP A 160 -14.31 -35.54 32.61
N SER A 161 -13.00 -35.72 32.79
CA SER A 161 -12.43 -36.67 33.75
C SER A 161 -11.05 -36.21 34.22
N PRO A 162 -10.64 -36.50 35.46
CA PRO A 162 -11.48 -36.94 36.56
C PRO A 162 -12.39 -35.80 37.08
N ALA A 163 -13.42 -36.17 37.84
CA ALA A 163 -14.30 -35.19 38.48
C ALA A 163 -13.54 -34.33 39.51
N ASN A 164 -13.94 -33.06 39.65
CA ASN A 164 -13.37 -32.18 40.65
C ASN A 164 -13.58 -32.73 42.07
N GLY A 165 -12.51 -32.78 42.87
CA GLY A 165 -12.49 -33.34 44.20
C GLY A 165 -12.26 -34.86 44.26
N ALA A 166 -12.03 -35.53 43.12
CA ALA A 166 -11.79 -36.97 43.09
C ALA A 166 -10.62 -37.39 44.00
N GLN A 167 -10.74 -38.58 44.57
CA GLN A 167 -9.77 -39.18 45.47
C GLN A 167 -9.13 -40.39 44.80
N PHE A 168 -7.82 -40.49 44.92
CA PHE A 168 -7.00 -41.57 44.38
C PHE A 168 -6.17 -42.19 45.49
N LEU A 169 -6.06 -43.50 45.51
CA LEU A 169 -5.41 -44.26 46.58
C LEU A 169 -4.42 -45.30 46.04
N GLY A 170 -3.26 -45.37 46.69
CA GLY A 170 -2.25 -46.36 46.37
C GLY A 170 -1.41 -46.02 45.13
N SER A 171 -0.19 -46.55 45.10
CA SER A 171 0.81 -46.26 44.04
C SER A 171 0.33 -46.46 42.60
N LYS A 172 -0.67 -47.31 42.34
CA LYS A 172 -1.21 -47.57 40.99
C LYS A 172 -2.06 -46.41 40.44
N GLU A 173 -2.60 -45.57 41.31
CA GLU A 173 -3.45 -44.42 40.95
C GLU A 173 -2.71 -43.09 41.04
N ARG A 174 -1.38 -43.13 41.22
CA ARG A 174 -0.56 -41.92 41.31
C ARG A 174 -0.43 -41.20 39.97
N GLN A 175 -0.56 -41.91 38.85
CA GLN A 175 -0.52 -41.34 37.52
C GLN A 175 -1.93 -41.34 36.93
N ILE A 176 -2.46 -40.15 36.65
CA ILE A 176 -3.81 -39.96 36.14
C ILE A 176 -3.79 -39.17 34.83
N THR A 177 -4.85 -39.31 34.03
CA THR A 177 -5.06 -38.51 32.82
C THR A 177 -6.24 -37.59 33.04
N ILE A 178 -6.00 -36.29 32.85
CA ILE A 178 -7.06 -35.27 32.75
C ILE A 178 -7.54 -35.28 31.30
N GLU A 179 -8.83 -35.50 31.11
CA GLU A 179 -9.52 -35.49 29.82
C GLU A 179 -10.55 -34.37 29.81
N GLY A 180 -10.70 -33.72 28.67
CA GLY A 180 -11.72 -32.69 28.49
C GLY A 180 -11.90 -32.31 27.04
N THR A 181 -12.78 -31.34 26.82
CA THR A 181 -13.09 -30.82 25.50
C THR A 181 -13.05 -29.30 25.53
N SER A 182 -12.42 -28.69 24.53
CA SER A 182 -12.49 -27.26 24.29
C SER A 182 -13.04 -26.96 22.91
N GLU A 183 -13.40 -25.70 22.65
CA GLU A 183 -13.73 -25.27 21.29
C GLU A 183 -12.55 -25.56 20.33
N PRO A 184 -12.82 -26.04 19.10
CA PRO A 184 -11.78 -26.28 18.10
C PRO A 184 -10.94 -25.03 17.80
N ASN A 185 -9.69 -25.25 17.36
CA ASN A 185 -8.72 -24.18 17.05
C ASN A 185 -8.35 -23.26 18.24
N THR A 186 -8.56 -23.74 19.46
CA THR A 186 -8.08 -23.07 20.68
C THR A 186 -6.77 -23.67 21.16
N GLN A 187 -5.98 -22.85 21.86
CA GLN A 187 -4.84 -23.30 22.62
C GLN A 187 -5.29 -23.74 24.02
N ILE A 188 -5.01 -25.00 24.36
CA ILE A 188 -5.35 -25.58 25.65
C ILE A 188 -4.09 -25.62 26.52
N THR A 189 -4.22 -25.26 27.79
CA THR A 189 -3.14 -25.35 28.79
C THR A 189 -3.62 -25.99 30.08
N VAL A 190 -2.73 -26.73 30.73
CA VAL A 190 -2.91 -27.25 32.10
C VAL A 190 -1.73 -26.77 32.94
N ASN A 191 -1.98 -25.94 33.95
CA ASN A 191 -0.94 -25.24 34.73
C ASN A 191 0.11 -24.57 33.82
N ASP A 192 -0.37 -23.75 32.87
CA ASP A 192 0.41 -23.00 31.88
C ASP A 192 1.24 -23.84 30.89
N ARG A 193 1.09 -25.17 30.89
CA ARG A 193 1.71 -26.05 29.89
C ARG A 193 0.75 -26.34 28.76
N ILE A 194 1.20 -26.13 27.53
CA ILE A 194 0.41 -26.41 26.32
C ILE A 194 0.07 -27.90 26.24
N VAL A 195 -1.20 -28.20 26.00
CA VAL A 195 -1.71 -29.55 25.76
C VAL A 195 -2.25 -29.61 24.34
N ALA A 196 -1.90 -30.67 23.61
CA ALA A 196 -2.43 -30.90 22.28
C ALA A 196 -3.90 -31.34 22.37
N GLY A 197 -4.76 -30.66 21.63
CA GLY A 197 -6.12 -31.10 21.33
C GLY A 197 -6.18 -31.79 19.97
N ASP A 198 -7.20 -32.63 19.76
CA ASP A 198 -7.56 -33.12 18.42
C ASP A 198 -8.37 -32.07 17.64
N ASP A 199 -8.75 -32.40 16.40
CA ASP A 199 -9.53 -31.50 15.52
C ASP A 199 -10.92 -31.14 16.08
N ASN A 200 -11.42 -31.92 17.05
CA ASN A 200 -12.69 -31.67 17.74
C ASN A 200 -12.48 -30.97 19.09
N GLY A 201 -11.25 -30.58 19.42
CA GLY A 201 -10.88 -29.92 20.67
C GLY A 201 -10.82 -30.87 21.89
N LYS A 202 -10.85 -32.19 21.71
CA LYS A 202 -10.62 -33.12 22.81
C LYS A 202 -9.15 -33.13 23.19
N PHE A 203 -8.86 -33.08 24.48
CA PHE A 203 -7.49 -33.11 24.98
C PHE A 203 -7.33 -34.15 26.07
N GLN A 204 -6.09 -34.62 26.21
CA GLN A 204 -5.67 -35.51 27.28
C GLN A 204 -4.33 -35.02 27.84
N TYR A 205 -4.21 -35.00 29.18
CA TYR A 205 -3.00 -34.58 29.86
C TYR A 205 -2.69 -35.51 31.05
N THR A 206 -1.61 -36.28 30.93
CA THR A 206 -1.19 -37.19 32.00
C THR A 206 -0.31 -36.47 33.02
N ILE A 207 -0.63 -36.66 34.31
CA ILE A 207 0.09 -36.07 35.43
C ILE A 207 0.38 -37.12 36.52
N THR A 208 1.49 -36.93 37.24
CA THR A 208 1.79 -37.67 38.48
C THR A 208 1.37 -36.82 39.69
N LEU A 209 0.52 -37.38 40.54
CA LEU A 209 0.01 -36.74 41.75
C LEU A 209 1.06 -36.78 42.88
N ASN A 210 1.06 -35.72 43.69
CA ASN A 210 1.74 -35.67 44.97
C ASN A 210 0.78 -36.09 46.09
N ASP A 211 1.29 -36.59 47.21
CA ASP A 211 0.45 -36.88 48.37
C ASP A 211 -0.28 -35.62 48.85
N GLY A 212 -1.56 -35.79 49.19
CA GLY A 212 -2.46 -34.71 49.57
C GLY A 212 -3.17 -34.05 48.38
N GLU A 213 -3.41 -32.76 48.51
CA GLU A 213 -4.19 -31.95 47.57
C GLU A 213 -3.34 -31.50 46.37
N ASN A 214 -3.82 -31.76 45.16
CA ASN A 214 -3.20 -31.35 43.89
C ASN A 214 -4.16 -30.41 43.15
N LYS A 215 -3.69 -29.21 42.80
CA LYS A 215 -4.48 -28.20 42.09
C LYS A 215 -4.00 -28.03 40.66
N PHE A 216 -4.98 -27.99 39.76
CA PHE A 216 -4.80 -27.79 38.34
C PHE A 216 -5.67 -26.66 37.86
N THR A 217 -5.13 -25.91 36.93
CA THR A 217 -5.83 -24.85 36.20
C THR A 217 -5.82 -25.23 34.73
N VAL A 218 -7.00 -25.54 34.18
CA VAL A 218 -7.19 -25.82 32.77
C VAL A 218 -7.70 -24.55 32.10
N LYS A 219 -7.00 -24.08 31.07
CA LYS A 219 -7.36 -22.85 30.35
C LYS A 219 -7.40 -23.12 28.85
N SER A 220 -8.43 -22.57 28.20
CA SER A 220 -8.57 -22.49 26.76
C SER A 220 -8.46 -21.04 26.31
N ILE A 221 -7.74 -20.82 25.21
CA ILE A 221 -7.47 -19.50 24.62
C ILE A 221 -7.78 -19.59 23.12
N ASP A 222 -8.68 -18.74 22.61
CA ASP A 222 -9.00 -18.70 21.19
C ASP A 222 -8.02 -17.83 20.37
N GLN A 223 -8.25 -17.71 19.06
CA GLN A 223 -7.39 -16.92 18.16
C GLN A 223 -7.48 -15.41 18.40
N ALA A 224 -8.60 -14.92 18.93
CA ALA A 224 -8.81 -13.52 19.29
C ALA A 224 -8.21 -13.17 20.68
N GLY A 225 -7.75 -14.18 21.42
CA GLY A 225 -7.20 -14.06 22.76
C GLY A 225 -8.26 -14.06 23.87
N ASN A 226 -9.51 -14.46 23.61
CA ASN A 226 -10.47 -14.71 24.67
C ASN A 226 -10.11 -15.99 25.42
N THR A 227 -10.41 -16.02 26.72
CA THR A 227 -9.99 -17.11 27.60
C THR A 227 -11.13 -17.65 28.45
N THR A 228 -11.18 -18.96 28.60
CA THR A 228 -12.00 -19.65 29.61
C THR A 228 -11.09 -20.51 30.48
N GLU A 229 -11.32 -20.49 31.80
CA GLU A 229 -10.48 -21.19 32.77
C GLU A 229 -11.35 -21.99 33.75
N THR A 230 -10.89 -23.18 34.12
CA THR A 230 -11.55 -24.07 35.07
C THR A 230 -10.51 -24.66 36.01
N ALA A 231 -10.82 -24.63 37.31
CA ALA A 231 -9.99 -25.26 38.33
C ALA A 231 -10.39 -26.72 38.54
N LEU A 232 -9.40 -27.60 38.70
CA LEU A 232 -9.56 -29.00 39.06
C LEU A 232 -8.68 -29.31 40.28
N THR A 233 -9.29 -29.86 41.33
CA THR A 233 -8.59 -30.30 42.53
C THR A 233 -8.70 -31.81 42.67
N LEU A 234 -7.58 -32.51 42.84
CA LEU A 234 -7.53 -33.96 43.03
C LEU A 234 -6.78 -34.28 44.32
N ASN A 235 -7.22 -35.31 45.04
CA ASN A 235 -6.59 -35.74 46.28
C ASN A 235 -5.95 -37.11 46.08
N PHE A 236 -4.72 -37.28 46.55
CA PHE A 236 -4.01 -38.55 46.48
C PHE A 236 -3.48 -38.97 47.84
N SER A 237 -3.58 -40.26 48.15
CA SER A 237 -2.97 -40.87 49.33
C SER A 237 -2.25 -42.16 48.93
N SER A 238 -0.94 -42.23 49.17
CA SER A 238 -0.09 -43.40 48.90
C SER A 238 -0.53 -44.69 49.58
#